data_AF-A0A358EIR2-F1
#
_entry.id   AF-A0A358EIR2-F1
#
_cell.length_a   1.000
_cell.length_b   1.000
_cell.length_c   1.000
_cell.angle_alpha   90.00
_cell.angle_beta   90.00
_cell.angle_gamma   90.00
#
_symmetry.space_group_name_H-M   'P 1'
#
loop_
_entity.id
_entity.type
_entity.pdbx_description
1 polymer ?
#
loop_
_entity_poly.entity_id
_entity_poly.type
_entity_poly.pdbx_seq_one_letter_code
_entity_poly.pdbx_strand_id
1 'polypeptide(L)'
;MNLRGQSMKVKKVLLCILNLALAFLTFGEEKTLKVGTKPESVCRGFGGKLYVTMINNEEPGDGGINVIDGDKVKEFCRGMN
;
A
#
# COMPACT_ATOMS: atom_id res chain seq x y z
N MET A 1 7.03 -11.96 49.02
CA MET A 1 7.07 -11.71 47.55
C MET A 1 5.87 -10.84 47.16
N ASN A 2 6.10 -9.71 46.48
CA ASN A 2 5.04 -8.75 46.13
C ASN A 2 4.28 -9.18 44.86
N LEU A 3 3.18 -9.92 45.06
CA LEU A 3 2.36 -10.52 44.01
C LEU A 3 1.72 -9.48 43.05
N ARG A 4 1.44 -8.27 43.52
CA ARG A 4 0.85 -7.19 42.68
C ARG A 4 1.84 -6.62 41.67
N GLY A 5 3.09 -6.41 42.08
CA GLY A 5 4.16 -5.94 41.18
C GLY A 5 4.50 -6.96 40.09
N GLN A 6 4.39 -8.26 40.40
CA GLN A 6 4.58 -9.35 39.45
C GLN A 6 3.46 -9.40 38.40
N SER A 7 2.20 -9.24 38.80
CA SER A 7 1.04 -9.22 37.90
C SER A 7 1.12 -8.09 36.85
N MET A 8 1.54 -6.88 37.25
CA MET A 8 1.66 -5.75 36.31
C MET A 8 2.78 -5.94 35.28
N LYS A 9 3.89 -6.60 35.66
CA LYS A 9 4.98 -6.92 34.73
C LYS A 9 4.52 -7.91 33.66
N VAL A 10 3.77 -8.96 34.06
CA VAL A 10 3.23 -9.96 33.12
C VAL A 10 2.26 -9.32 32.12
N LYS A 11 1.34 -8.46 32.57
CA LYS A 11 0.41 -7.75 31.69
C LYS A 11 1.13 -6.86 30.67
N LYS A 12 2.18 -6.15 31.09
CA LYS A 12 2.99 -5.31 30.19
C LYS A 12 3.74 -6.14 29.15
N VAL A 13 4.35 -7.25 29.56
CA VAL A 13 5.03 -8.16 28.63
C VAL A 13 4.04 -8.74 27.62
N LEU A 14 2.86 -9.19 28.05
CA LEU A 14 1.82 -9.70 27.17
C LEU A 14 1.34 -8.64 26.18
N LEU A 15 1.13 -7.40 26.65
CA LEU A 15 0.75 -6.28 25.79
C LEU A 15 1.83 -5.96 24.76
N CYS A 16 3.12 -5.98 25.12
CA CYS A 16 4.22 -5.78 24.18
C CYS A 16 4.27 -6.88 23.12
N ILE A 17 4.13 -8.15 23.51
CA ILE A 17 4.13 -9.29 22.57
C ILE A 17 2.95 -9.18 21.61
N LEU A 18 1.77 -8.81 22.09
CA LEU A 18 0.58 -8.67 21.25
C LEU A 18 0.76 -7.55 20.21
N ASN A 19 1.26 -6.38 20.62
CA ASN A 19 1.52 -5.28 19.69
C ASN A 19 2.60 -5.62 18.67
N LEU A 20 3.66 -6.32 19.11
CA LEU A 20 4.72 -6.75 18.21
C LEU A 20 4.22 -7.78 17.19
N ALA A 21 3.37 -8.73 17.61
CA ALA A 21 2.73 -9.70 16.71
C ALA A 21 1.82 -9.03 15.67
N LEU A 22 1.06 -8.00 16.06
CA LEU A 22 0.24 -7.23 15.11
C LEU A 22 1.09 -6.49 14.07
N ALA A 23 2.27 -5.99 14.44
CA ALA A 23 3.17 -5.31 13.51
C ALA A 23 3.76 -6.24 12.44
N PHE A 24 3.91 -7.54 12.73
CA PHE A 24 4.37 -8.52 11.73
C PHE A 24 3.28 -8.87 10.70
N LEU A 25 2.01 -8.76 11.05
CA LEU A 25 0.90 -9.00 10.12
C LEU A 25 0.78 -7.93 9.02
N THR A 26 1.48 -6.80 9.14
CA THR A 26 1.46 -5.72 8.15
C THR A 26 2.56 -5.83 7.08
N PHE A 27 3.39 -6.88 7.14
CA PHE A 27 4.33 -7.17 6.04
C PHE A 27 3.56 -7.80 4.88
N GLY A 28 3.23 -6.97 3.88
CA GLY A 28 2.70 -7.45 2.60
C GLY A 28 3.79 -8.15 1.79
N GLU A 29 3.40 -9.19 1.06
CA GLU A 29 4.26 -9.85 0.07
C GLU A 29 4.57 -8.88 -1.09
N GLU A 30 5.78 -8.95 -1.64
CA GLU A 30 6.10 -8.22 -2.86
C GLU A 30 5.27 -8.77 -4.02
N LYS A 31 4.63 -7.88 -4.79
CA LYS A 31 3.74 -8.27 -5.87
C LYS A 31 4.00 -7.45 -7.12
N THR A 32 4.13 -8.14 -8.25
CA THR A 32 4.14 -7.51 -9.57
C THR A 32 2.71 -7.34 -10.08
N LEU A 33 2.33 -6.10 -10.38
CA LEU A 33 1.01 -5.78 -10.93
C LEU A 33 1.15 -5.33 -12.40
N LYS A 34 0.31 -5.87 -13.28
CA LYS A 34 0.19 -5.37 -14.65
C LYS A 34 -0.60 -4.06 -14.63
N VAL A 35 0.10 -2.93 -14.73
CA VAL A 35 -0.49 -1.59 -14.67
C VAL A 35 -0.89 -1.01 -16.02
N GLY A 36 -0.38 -1.56 -17.12
CA GLY A 36 -0.64 -1.10 -18.49
C GLY A 36 0.56 -1.42 -19.39
N THR A 37 0.66 -0.77 -20.55
CA THR A 37 1.70 -1.08 -21.54
C THR A 37 2.98 -0.27 -21.34
N LYS A 38 2.85 1.05 -21.13
CA LYS A 38 3.97 2.01 -21.03
C LYS A 38 3.71 2.95 -19.83
N PRO A 39 4.01 2.50 -18.60
CA PRO A 39 3.95 3.36 -17.42
C PRO A 39 5.16 4.30 -17.40
N GLU A 40 4.93 5.58 -17.10
CA GLU A 40 5.97 6.63 -17.16
C GLU A 40 6.47 7.06 -15.77
N SER A 41 5.55 7.29 -14.83
CA SER A 41 5.88 7.74 -13.48
C SER A 41 4.87 7.24 -12.47
N VAL A 42 5.25 7.20 -11.19
CA VAL A 42 4.37 6.80 -10.10
C VAL A 42 4.49 7.77 -8.93
N CYS A 43 3.36 8.13 -8.32
CA CYS A 43 3.33 8.90 -7.08
C CYS A 43 2.34 8.30 -6.08
N ARG A 44 2.55 8.60 -4.78
CA ARG A 44 1.60 8.27 -3.72
C ARG A 44 0.50 9.32 -3.69
N GLY A 45 -0.75 8.89 -3.65
CA GLY A 45 -1.92 9.73 -3.48
C GLY A 45 -2.67 9.43 -2.18
N PHE A 46 -3.90 9.95 -2.10
CA PHE A 46 -4.75 9.80 -0.91
C PHE A 46 -5.13 8.34 -0.63
N GLY A 47 -5.32 8.02 0.65
CA GLY A 47 -5.81 6.70 1.07
C GLY A 47 -4.85 5.56 0.75
N GLY A 48 -3.55 5.82 0.74
CA GLY A 48 -2.50 4.81 0.49
C GLY A 48 -2.42 4.33 -0.96
N LYS A 49 -3.10 5.01 -1.89
CA LYS A 49 -3.13 4.61 -3.31
C LYS A 49 -1.90 5.09 -4.06
N LEU A 50 -1.57 4.39 -5.14
CA LEU A 50 -0.56 4.85 -6.10
C LEU A 50 -1.24 5.32 -7.37
N TYR A 51 -0.71 6.38 -7.96
CA TYR A 51 -1.17 6.92 -9.24
C TYR A 51 -0.03 6.80 -10.22
N VAL A 52 -0.30 6.16 -11.35
CA VAL A 52 0.68 5.82 -12.38
C VAL A 52 0.31 6.55 -13.66
N THR A 53 1.20 7.40 -14.17
CA THR A 53 1.00 8.04 -15.48
C THR A 53 1.28 7.03 -16.59
N MET A 54 0.45 7.07 -17.63
CA MET A 54 0.46 6.10 -18.73
C MET A 54 0.54 6.82 -20.07
N ILE A 55 1.34 6.31 -21.00
CA ILE A 55 1.32 6.69 -22.43
C ILE A 55 1.13 5.41 -23.24
N ASN A 56 -0.10 4.91 -23.36
CA ASN A 56 -0.32 3.52 -23.78
C ASN A 56 0.14 3.23 -25.22
N ASN A 57 -0.11 4.14 -26.17
CA ASN A 57 0.36 4.06 -27.55
C ASN A 57 0.97 5.39 -28.00
N GLU A 58 1.12 5.58 -29.31
CA GLU A 58 1.78 6.75 -29.91
C GLU A 58 0.76 7.76 -30.47
N GLU A 59 -0.52 7.64 -30.08
CA GLU A 59 -1.58 8.54 -30.55
C GLU A 59 -1.82 9.70 -29.57
N PRO A 60 -2.12 10.91 -30.09
CA PRO A 60 -2.56 12.04 -29.28
C PRO A 60 -3.78 11.67 -28.40
N GLY A 61 -3.71 11.95 -27.09
CA GLY A 61 -4.77 11.64 -26.15
C GLY A 61 -4.69 10.26 -25.49
N ASP A 62 -3.69 9.44 -25.84
CA ASP A 62 -3.46 8.14 -25.19
C ASP A 62 -2.93 8.26 -23.75
N GLY A 63 -2.56 9.48 -23.36
CA GLY A 63 -2.12 9.80 -22.01
C GLY A 63 -3.24 9.59 -20.99
N GLY A 64 -2.86 9.11 -19.81
CA GLY A 64 -3.81 8.94 -18.72
C GLY A 64 -3.16 8.59 -17.40
N ILE A 65 -4.00 8.32 -16.40
CA ILE A 65 -3.58 7.87 -15.08
C ILE A 65 -4.30 6.58 -14.72
N ASN A 66 -3.56 5.61 -14.22
CA ASN A 66 -4.09 4.45 -13.51
C ASN A 66 -3.92 4.63 -12.01
N VAL A 67 -4.91 4.19 -11.24
CA VAL A 67 -4.83 4.12 -9.79
C VAL A 67 -4.65 2.67 -9.35
N ILE A 68 -3.71 2.46 -8.43
CA ILE A 68 -3.50 1.21 -7.72
C ILE A 68 -4.09 1.35 -6.32
N ASP A 69 -5.08 0.52 -6.02
CA ASP A 69 -5.76 0.44 -4.73
C ASP A 69 -5.59 -0.96 -4.14
N GLY A 70 -4.56 -1.10 -3.29
CA GLY A 70 -4.05 -2.42 -2.90
C GLY A 70 -3.56 -3.18 -4.13
N ASP A 71 -4.20 -4.29 -4.45
CA ASP A 71 -3.83 -5.15 -5.59
C ASP A 71 -4.61 -4.85 -6.87
N LYS A 72 -5.46 -3.81 -6.85
CA LYS A 72 -6.39 -3.51 -7.96
C LYS A 72 -5.88 -2.32 -8.76
N VAL A 73 -5.65 -2.54 -10.05
CA VAL A 73 -5.39 -1.48 -11.02
C VAL A 73 -6.71 -1.03 -11.64
N LYS A 74 -6.97 0.27 -11.65
CA LYS A 74 -8.15 0.88 -12.30
C LYS A 74 -7.74 2.07 -13.13
N GLU A 75 -8.51 2.34 -14.18
CA GLU A 75 -8.45 3.61 -14.88
C GLU A 75 -8.93 4.73 -13.96
N PHE A 76 -8.17 5.83 -13.91
CA PHE A 76 -8.53 7.03 -13.16
C PHE A 76 -8.92 8.17 -14.11
N CYS A 77 -8.10 8.43 -15.14
CA CYS A 77 -8.44 9.35 -16.22
C CYS A 77 -7.71 8.98 -17.53
N ARG A 78 -8.23 9.49 -18.65
CA ARG A 78 -7.74 9.30 -20.03
C ARG A 78 -7.93 10.57 -20.85
N GLY A 79 -7.38 10.58 -22.06
CA GLY A 79 -7.51 11.72 -22.96
C GLY A 79 -6.51 12.83 -22.66
N MET A 80 -5.46 12.54 -21.89
CA MET A 80 -4.37 13.50 -21.67
C MET A 80 -3.53 13.56 -22.95
N ASN A 81 -3.32 14.75 -23.48
CA ASN A 81 -2.63 15.01 -24.74
C ASN A 81 -1.56 16.08 -24.52
#